data_AF-A0A1F5BY76-F1
#
_entry.id   AF-A0A1F5BY76-F1
#
_cell.length_a   1.000
_cell.length_b   1.000
_cell.length_c   1.000
_cell.angle_alpha   90.00
_cell.angle_beta   90.00
_cell.angle_gamma   90.00
#
_symmetry.space_group_name_H-M   'P 1'
#
loop_
_entity.id
_entity.type
_entity.pdbx_description
1 polymer ?
#
loop_
_entity_poly.entity_id
_entity_poly.type
_entity_poly.pdbx_seq_one_letter_code
_entity_poly.pdbx_strand_id
1 'polypeptide(L)'
;LEISGKNNIEKIATGHNADDNVETFFMNLLRGAGTRGLSGIKPVAGKFIRPLIEIPREDIISYLNKKKISYCVDRTNVENIYFRNKIRNVLMPFTSKYFGRSFKKNISRLSGILRDEDDFLKQYAAAIVKDMASIKFSENNGKPVFIKMPVLKIKEEWEAVRRRIIMSAIEM
;
A
#
# COMPACT_ATOMS: atom_id res chain seq x y z
N LEU A 1 17.99 2.34 -5.93
CA LEU A 1 17.43 3.07 -7.10
C LEU A 1 18.52 3.41 -8.10
N GLU A 2 19.70 3.81 -7.62
CA GLU A 2 20.89 4.07 -8.44
C GLU A 2 21.24 2.93 -9.42
N ILE A 3 21.20 1.68 -8.97
CA ILE A 3 21.49 0.51 -9.83
C ILE A 3 20.46 0.37 -10.97
N SER A 4 19.18 0.68 -10.71
CA SER A 4 18.12 0.62 -11.73
C SER A 4 18.24 1.74 -12.75
N GLY A 5 18.64 2.94 -12.33
CA GLY A 5 18.89 4.05 -13.25
C GLY A 5 20.12 3.83 -14.14
N LYS A 6 21.19 3.24 -13.60
CA LYS A 6 22.41 2.94 -14.37
C LYS A 6 22.24 1.83 -15.41
N ASN A 7 21.33 0.88 -15.16
CA ASN A 7 21.16 -0.32 -16.01
C ASN A 7 19.85 -0.34 -16.82
N ASN A 8 19.16 0.80 -16.95
CA ASN A 8 17.88 0.92 -17.65
C ASN A 8 16.82 -0.13 -17.22
N ILE A 9 16.75 -0.42 -15.92
CA ILE A 9 15.83 -1.43 -15.38
C ILE A 9 14.44 -0.81 -15.22
N GLU A 10 13.48 -1.32 -16.01
CA GLU A 10 12.09 -0.83 -16.04
C GLU A 10 11.24 -1.30 -14.85
N LYS A 11 11.48 -2.51 -14.35
CA LYS A 11 10.71 -3.13 -13.26
C LYS A 11 11.60 -3.75 -12.20
N ILE A 12 11.18 -3.65 -10.94
CA ILE A 12 11.88 -4.20 -9.77
C ILE A 12 10.92 -5.14 -9.05
N ALA A 13 11.18 -6.44 -9.12
CA ALA A 13 10.43 -7.44 -8.38
C ALA A 13 10.91 -7.51 -6.93
N THR A 14 9.98 -7.47 -5.97
CA THR A 14 10.29 -7.62 -4.54
C THR A 14 9.55 -8.83 -3.96
N GLY A 15 10.18 -9.53 -3.01
CA GLY A 15 9.66 -10.77 -2.41
C GLY A 15 8.59 -10.59 -1.34
N HIS A 16 7.81 -9.51 -1.40
CA HIS A 16 6.70 -9.30 -0.47
C HIS A 16 5.61 -10.35 -0.70
N ASN A 17 5.11 -10.93 0.39
CA ASN A 17 4.10 -11.99 0.39
C ASN A 17 2.83 -11.59 1.15
N ALA A 18 1.84 -12.50 1.23
CA ALA A 18 0.57 -12.22 1.89
C ALA A 18 0.72 -11.89 3.38
N ASP A 19 1.66 -12.52 4.08
CA ASP A 19 1.95 -12.23 5.49
C ASP A 19 2.50 -10.81 5.66
N ASP A 20 3.38 -10.35 4.76
CA ASP A 20 3.90 -8.97 4.76
C ASP A 20 2.78 -7.93 4.58
N ASN A 21 1.76 -8.27 3.78
CA ASN A 21 0.59 -7.43 3.60
C ASN A 21 -0.22 -7.29 4.90
N VAL A 22 -0.44 -8.40 5.61
CA VAL A 22 -1.14 -8.41 6.91
C VAL A 22 -0.35 -7.68 7.98
N GLU A 23 0.98 -7.84 8.02
CA GLU A 23 1.85 -7.06 8.91
C GLU A 23 1.70 -5.55 8.67
N THR A 24 1.74 -5.15 7.39
CA THR A 24 1.58 -3.74 6.99
C THR A 24 0.20 -3.20 7.38
N PHE A 25 -0.85 -4.01 7.22
CA PHE A 25 -2.20 -3.65 7.67
C PHE A 25 -2.21 -3.31 9.16
N PHE A 26 -1.70 -4.19 10.03
CA PHE A 26 -1.68 -3.92 11.47
C PHE A 26 -0.80 -2.74 11.84
N MET A 27 0.35 -2.60 11.17
CA MET A 27 1.21 -1.44 11.40
C MET A 27 0.48 -0.13 11.09
N ASN A 28 -0.28 -0.08 10.01
CA ASN A 28 -1.02 1.10 9.59
C ASN A 28 -2.25 1.34 10.46
N LEU A 29 -2.95 0.27 10.85
CA LEU A 29 -4.08 0.33 11.77
C LEU A 29 -3.67 0.93 13.12
N LEU A 30 -2.59 0.42 13.72
CA LEU A 30 -2.11 0.90 15.03
C LEU A 30 -1.53 2.33 14.97
N ARG A 31 -1.21 2.83 13.77
CA ARG A 31 -0.79 4.22 13.55
C ARG A 31 -1.95 5.17 13.23
N GLY A 32 -3.19 4.67 13.20
CA GLY A 32 -4.36 5.48 12.87
C GLY A 32 -4.46 5.86 11.39
N ALA A 33 -3.96 5.01 10.49
CA ALA A 33 -4.09 5.26 9.06
C ALA A 33 -5.54 5.13 8.56
N GLY A 34 -5.91 5.96 7.59
CA GLY A 34 -7.20 5.85 6.88
C GLY A 34 -7.23 4.70 5.86
N THR A 35 -8.32 4.61 5.09
CA THR A 35 -8.57 3.54 4.10
C THR A 35 -7.41 3.29 3.15
N ARG A 36 -6.78 4.36 2.63
CA ARG A 36 -5.58 4.29 1.79
C ARG A 36 -4.43 3.52 2.45
N GLY A 37 -4.16 3.74 3.74
CA GLY A 37 -3.10 3.02 4.46
C GLY A 37 -3.50 1.58 4.80
N LEU A 38 -4.79 1.35 5.06
CA LEU A 38 -5.33 0.02 5.36
C LEU A 38 -5.49 -0.86 4.10
N SER A 39 -5.37 -0.30 2.91
CA SER A 39 -5.33 -1.05 1.63
C SER A 39 -4.11 -1.97 1.47
N GLY A 40 -3.20 -1.93 2.44
CA GLY A 40 -2.02 -2.79 2.51
C GLY A 40 -0.99 -2.46 1.43
N ILE A 41 -0.21 -3.45 1.01
CA ILE A 41 0.83 -3.32 0.02
C ILE A 41 0.24 -3.56 -1.38
N LYS A 42 0.31 -2.55 -2.26
CA LYS A 42 -0.14 -2.68 -3.66
C LYS A 42 0.74 -3.67 -4.45
N PRO A 43 0.15 -4.57 -5.27
CA PRO A 43 0.90 -5.50 -6.13
C PRO A 43 1.86 -4.78 -7.08
N VAL A 44 1.43 -3.62 -7.60
CA VAL A 44 2.23 -2.75 -8.47
C VAL A 44 2.23 -1.34 -7.89
N ALA A 45 3.43 -0.75 -7.79
CA ALA A 45 3.61 0.64 -7.39
C ALA A 45 4.74 1.27 -8.22
N GLY A 46 4.37 1.98 -9.29
CA GLY A 46 5.33 2.51 -10.27
C GLY A 46 6.15 1.39 -10.89
N LYS A 47 7.47 1.39 -10.66
CA LYS A 47 8.38 0.34 -11.13
C LYS A 47 8.47 -0.89 -10.24
N PHE A 48 7.93 -0.84 -9.02
CA PHE A 48 7.98 -1.99 -8.11
C PHE A 48 6.82 -2.94 -8.39
N ILE A 49 7.12 -4.22 -8.57
CA ILE A 49 6.15 -5.31 -8.71
C ILE A 49 6.34 -6.34 -7.60
N ARG A 50 5.25 -6.97 -7.16
CA ARG A 50 5.23 -7.92 -6.02
C ARG A 50 4.49 -9.20 -6.42
N PRO A 51 5.12 -10.10 -7.18
CA PRO A 51 4.45 -11.28 -7.74
C PRO A 51 3.91 -12.24 -6.68
N LEU A 52 4.49 -12.26 -5.48
CA LEU A 52 4.14 -13.18 -4.41
C LEU A 52 3.14 -12.62 -3.41
N ILE A 53 2.59 -11.41 -3.65
CA ILE A 53 1.85 -10.65 -2.61
C ILE A 53 0.58 -11.33 -2.12
N GLU A 54 0.03 -12.27 -2.88
CA GLU A 54 -1.16 -13.05 -2.52
C GLU A 54 -0.82 -14.43 -1.98
N ILE A 55 0.46 -14.82 -1.99
CA ILE A 55 0.91 -16.14 -1.59
C ILE A 55 1.32 -16.13 -0.11
N PRO A 56 0.76 -17.01 0.73
CA PRO A 56 1.19 -17.17 2.12
C PRO A 56 2.66 -17.57 2.23
N ARG A 57 3.34 -17.09 3.28
CA ARG A 57 4.73 -17.49 3.57
C ARG A 57 4.89 -19.01 3.73
N GLU A 58 3.89 -19.67 4.31
CA GLU A 58 3.88 -21.12 4.52
C GLU A 58 3.97 -21.88 3.18
N ASP A 59 3.26 -21.40 2.15
CA ASP A 59 3.25 -22.03 0.83
C ASP A 59 4.59 -21.81 0.10
N ILE A 60 5.20 -20.62 0.28
CA ILE A 60 6.54 -20.33 -0.25
C ILE A 60 7.57 -21.28 0.37
N ILE A 61 7.55 -21.46 1.70
CA ILE A 61 8.47 -22.36 2.40
C ILE A 61 8.24 -23.82 1.97
N SER A 62 6.97 -24.24 1.86
CA SER A 62 6.62 -25.58 1.38
C SER A 62 7.16 -25.84 -0.04
N TYR A 63 7.03 -24.85 -0.94
CA TYR A 63 7.58 -24.92 -2.29
C TYR A 63 9.10 -25.05 -2.29
N LEU A 64 9.81 -24.24 -1.50
CA LEU A 64 11.27 -24.30 -1.38
C LEU A 64 11.74 -25.66 -0.87
N ASN A 65 11.07 -26.21 0.15
CA ASN A 65 11.37 -27.54 0.70
C ASN A 65 11.14 -28.64 -0.34
N LYS A 66 10.01 -28.61 -1.07
CA LYS A 66 9.69 -29.58 -2.12
C LYS A 66 10.70 -29.54 -3.26
N LYS A 67 11.22 -28.36 -3.60
CA LYS A 67 12.22 -28.15 -4.65
C LYS A 67 13.66 -28.27 -4.15
N LYS A 68 13.88 -28.51 -2.85
CA LYS A 68 15.20 -28.55 -2.20
C LYS A 68 16.04 -27.29 -2.48
N ILE A 69 15.39 -26.12 -2.52
CA ILE A 69 16.06 -24.84 -2.71
C ILE A 69 16.45 -24.30 -1.33
N SER A 70 17.74 -24.09 -1.10
CA SER A 70 18.24 -23.47 0.12
C SER A 70 17.92 -21.97 0.15
N TYR A 71 17.64 -21.45 1.34
CA TYR A 71 17.38 -20.02 1.55
C TYR A 71 18.09 -19.54 2.82
N CYS A 72 18.43 -18.25 2.84
CA CYS A 72 19.05 -17.62 4.00
C CYS A 72 17.97 -17.09 4.96
N VAL A 73 18.16 -17.29 6.27
CA VAL A 73 17.34 -16.68 7.31
C VAL A 73 18.18 -15.62 8.00
N ASP A 74 17.82 -14.36 7.81
CA ASP A 74 18.50 -13.24 8.45
C ASP A 74 18.22 -13.25 9.96
N ARG A 75 19.31 -13.19 10.75
CA ARG A 75 19.30 -13.21 12.22
C ARG A 75 18.57 -12.01 12.83
N THR A 76 18.57 -10.87 12.15
CA THR A 76 17.90 -9.64 12.62
C THR A 76 16.37 -9.76 12.66
N ASN A 77 15.80 -10.77 12.00
CA ASN A 77 14.36 -11.05 12.05
C ASN A 77 13.87 -11.53 13.42
N VAL A 78 14.78 -12.02 14.27
CA VAL A 78 14.45 -12.56 15.59
C VAL A 78 14.31 -11.46 16.64
N GLU A 79 14.95 -10.30 16.42
CA GLU A 79 14.97 -9.22 17.40
C GLU A 79 13.72 -8.36 17.34
N ASN A 80 13.05 -8.15 18.47
CA ASN A 80 11.83 -7.34 18.58
C ASN A 80 12.08 -5.83 18.71
N ILE A 81 13.22 -5.34 18.22
CA ILE A 81 13.60 -3.92 18.29
C ILE A 81 12.68 -3.08 17.41
N TYR A 82 12.47 -3.52 16.17
CA TYR A 82 11.64 -2.79 15.20
C TYR A 82 10.15 -3.08 15.38
N PHE A 83 9.31 -2.07 15.18
CA PHE A 83 7.86 -2.18 15.28
C PHE A 83 7.29 -3.31 14.39
N ARG A 84 7.82 -3.46 13.17
CA ARG A 84 7.44 -4.57 12.27
C ARG A 84 7.76 -5.93 12.87
N ASN A 85 8.93 -6.09 13.50
CA ASN A 85 9.32 -7.34 14.14
C ASN A 85 8.40 -7.67 15.33
N LYS A 86 7.98 -6.67 16.13
CA LYS A 86 6.96 -6.87 17.17
C LYS A 86 5.63 -7.38 16.60
N ILE A 87 5.17 -6.80 15.49
CA ILE A 87 3.96 -7.28 14.81
C ILE A 87 4.15 -8.73 14.34
N ARG A 88 5.25 -9.04 13.66
CA ARG A 88 5.55 -10.37 13.12
C ARG A 88 5.75 -11.45 14.18
N ASN A 89 6.46 -11.15 15.26
CA ASN A 89 6.91 -12.14 16.24
C ASN A 89 5.98 -12.25 17.46
N VAL A 90 5.18 -11.22 17.74
CA VAL A 90 4.28 -11.19 18.90
C VAL A 90 2.82 -11.19 18.46
N LEU A 91 2.40 -10.16 17.70
CA LEU A 91 0.99 -9.99 17.37
C LEU A 91 0.49 -11.10 16.44
N MET A 92 1.23 -11.41 15.37
CA MET A 92 0.81 -12.39 14.36
C MET A 92 0.72 -13.83 14.92
N PRO A 93 1.67 -14.33 15.75
CA PRO A 93 1.53 -15.63 16.38
C PRO A 93 0.41 -15.65 17.42
N PHE A 94 0.25 -14.57 18.20
CA PHE A 94 -0.86 -14.43 19.15
C PHE A 94 -2.20 -14.52 18.42
N THR A 95 -2.42 -13.71 17.39
CA THR A 95 -3.69 -13.72 16.64
C THR A 95 -3.94 -15.06 15.95
N SER A 96 -2.89 -15.69 15.40
CA SER A 96 -3.00 -17.02 14.80
C SER A 96 -3.42 -18.09 15.81
N LYS A 97 -2.91 -18.01 17.05
CA LYS A 97 -3.19 -18.96 18.12
C LYS A 97 -4.63 -18.87 18.62
N TYR A 98 -5.17 -17.65 18.79
CA TYR A 98 -6.49 -17.45 19.40
C TYR A 98 -7.64 -17.30 18.41
N PHE A 99 -7.40 -16.74 17.21
CA PHE A 99 -8.44 -16.50 16.21
C PHE A 99 -8.33 -17.41 14.97
N GLY A 100 -7.29 -18.27 14.93
CA GLY A 100 -7.07 -19.24 13.85
C GLY A 100 -6.50 -18.63 12.56
N ARG A 101 -6.01 -19.46 11.64
CA ARG A 101 -5.35 -19.00 10.40
C ARG A 101 -6.26 -18.24 9.43
N SER A 102 -7.58 -18.32 9.60
CA SER A 102 -8.56 -17.61 8.77
C SER A 102 -8.41 -16.09 8.88
N PHE A 103 -7.90 -15.56 10.00
CA PHE A 103 -7.75 -14.10 10.16
C PHE A 103 -6.84 -13.50 9.08
N LYS A 104 -5.72 -14.15 8.71
CA LYS A 104 -4.78 -13.61 7.70
C LYS A 104 -5.46 -13.43 6.34
N LYS A 105 -6.28 -14.43 5.95
CA LYS A 105 -7.08 -14.39 4.73
C LYS A 105 -8.15 -13.29 4.81
N ASN A 106 -8.81 -13.15 5.95
CA ASN A 106 -9.82 -12.12 6.17
C ASN A 106 -9.23 -10.71 6.08
N ILE A 107 -8.07 -10.46 6.70
CA ILE A 107 -7.37 -9.17 6.61
C ILE A 107 -6.91 -8.90 5.18
N SER A 108 -6.34 -9.90 4.50
CA SER A 108 -5.92 -9.75 3.10
C SER A 108 -7.11 -9.40 2.18
N ARG A 109 -8.26 -10.06 2.38
CA ARG A 109 -9.51 -9.75 1.68
C ARG A 109 -10.01 -8.33 1.99
N LEU A 110 -10.00 -7.93 3.26
CA LEU A 110 -10.37 -6.57 3.67
C LEU A 110 -9.46 -5.52 3.02
N SER A 111 -8.14 -5.73 3.03
CA SER A 111 -7.19 -4.84 2.36
C SER A 111 -7.45 -4.75 0.86
N GLY A 112 -7.89 -5.83 0.21
CA GLY A 112 -8.33 -5.82 -1.19
C GLY A 112 -9.55 -4.92 -1.39
N ILE A 113 -10.62 -5.12 -0.61
CA ILE A 113 -11.83 -4.29 -0.68
C ILE A 113 -11.50 -2.81 -0.47
N LEU A 114 -10.73 -2.49 0.58
CA LEU A 114 -10.32 -1.12 0.88
C LEU A 114 -9.45 -0.51 -0.23
N ARG A 115 -8.70 -1.32 -0.98
CA ARG A 115 -7.93 -0.85 -2.12
C ARG A 115 -8.83 -0.47 -3.28
N ASP A 116 -9.80 -1.33 -3.61
CA ASP A 116 -10.71 -1.09 -4.73
C ASP A 116 -11.56 0.17 -4.45
N GLU A 117 -12.03 0.32 -3.22
CA GLU A 117 -12.74 1.52 -2.76
C GLU A 117 -11.84 2.78 -2.78
N ASP A 118 -10.58 2.67 -2.35
CA ASP A 118 -9.63 3.79 -2.38
C ASP A 118 -9.30 4.22 -3.82
N ASP A 119 -9.11 3.25 -4.71
CA ASP A 119 -8.81 3.51 -6.12
C ASP A 119 -10.02 4.14 -6.84
N PHE A 120 -11.25 3.70 -6.53
CA PHE A 120 -12.48 4.36 -7.00
C PHE A 120 -12.56 5.81 -6.50
N LEU A 121 -12.44 6.03 -5.19
CA LEU A 121 -12.53 7.38 -4.60
C LEU A 121 -11.45 8.31 -5.14
N LYS A 122 -10.25 7.78 -5.41
CA LYS A 122 -9.17 8.53 -6.03
C LYS A 122 -9.53 8.97 -7.45
N GLN A 123 -10.03 8.06 -8.28
CA GLN A 123 -10.43 8.36 -9.67
C GLN A 123 -11.61 9.33 -9.71
N TYR A 124 -12.62 9.10 -8.86
CA TYR A 124 -13.78 9.96 -8.73
C TYR A 124 -13.38 11.39 -8.35
N ALA A 125 -12.56 11.55 -7.31
CA ALA A 125 -12.09 12.87 -6.90
C ALA A 125 -11.23 13.55 -7.98
N ALA A 126 -10.36 12.80 -8.67
CA ALA A 126 -9.53 13.34 -9.75
C ALA A 126 -10.37 13.86 -10.92
N ALA A 127 -11.48 13.18 -11.26
CA ALA A 127 -12.42 13.65 -12.28
C ALA A 127 -13.06 14.99 -11.89
N ILE A 128 -13.57 15.10 -10.64
CA ILE A 128 -14.15 16.35 -10.15
C ILE A 128 -13.12 17.47 -10.18
N VAL A 129 -11.88 17.22 -9.72
CA VAL A 129 -10.79 18.20 -9.76
C VAL A 129 -10.54 18.66 -11.20
N LYS A 130 -10.49 17.74 -12.16
CA LYS A 130 -10.29 18.08 -13.58
C LYS A 130 -11.41 18.97 -14.13
N ASP A 131 -12.65 18.74 -13.71
CA ASP A 131 -13.81 19.50 -14.19
C ASP A 131 -13.94 20.88 -13.56
N MET A 132 -13.49 21.05 -12.30
CA MET A 132 -13.69 22.31 -11.56
C MET A 132 -12.42 23.15 -11.35
N ALA A 133 -11.23 22.58 -11.50
CA ALA A 133 -9.98 23.26 -11.21
C ALA A 133 -9.45 24.03 -12.43
N SER A 134 -9.06 25.28 -12.22
CA SER A 134 -8.19 26.00 -13.15
C SER A 134 -6.74 25.88 -12.67
N ILE A 135 -5.91 25.19 -13.45
CA ILE A 135 -4.53 24.90 -13.10
C ILE A 135 -3.60 25.80 -13.93
N LYS A 136 -2.71 26.54 -13.26
CA LYS A 136 -1.59 27.24 -13.91
C LYS A 136 -0.32 26.44 -13.71
N PHE A 137 0.33 26.06 -14.81
CA PHE A 137 1.59 25.32 -14.81
C PHE A 137 2.79 26.27 -14.91
N SER A 138 3.93 25.85 -14.35
CA SER A 138 5.20 26.57 -14.48
C SER A 138 5.79 26.36 -15.87
N GLU A 139 6.21 27.43 -16.54
CA GLU A 139 6.90 27.37 -17.83
C GLU A 139 8.23 26.60 -17.75
N ASN A 140 8.88 26.57 -16.58
CA ASN A 140 10.22 25.98 -16.43
C ASN A 140 10.21 24.46 -16.14
N ASN A 141 9.16 23.92 -15.51
CA ASN A 141 9.18 22.54 -14.99
C ASN A 141 7.89 21.73 -15.23
N GLY A 142 6.87 22.29 -15.88
CA GLY A 142 5.61 21.60 -16.17
C GLY A 142 4.78 21.19 -14.93
N LYS A 143 5.21 21.59 -13.73
CA LYS A 143 4.48 21.35 -12.47
C LYS A 143 3.41 22.43 -12.23
N PRO A 144 2.27 22.09 -11.61
CA PRO A 144 1.27 23.08 -11.23
C PRO A 144 1.86 24.05 -10.19
N VAL A 145 1.73 25.35 -10.47
CA VAL A 145 2.12 26.45 -9.55
C VAL A 145 0.91 26.92 -8.77
N PHE A 146 -0.26 26.95 -9.41
CA PHE A 146 -1.51 27.34 -8.78
C PHE A 146 -2.66 26.45 -9.23
N ILE A 147 -3.45 25.99 -8.27
CA ILE A 147 -4.69 25.26 -8.49
C ILE A 147 -5.81 26.11 -7.88
N LYS A 148 -6.67 26.68 -8.73
CA LYS A 148 -7.83 27.47 -8.30
C LYS A 148 -9.09 26.62 -8.38
N MET A 149 -9.80 26.50 -7.26
CA MET A 149 -11.02 25.70 -7.16
C MET A 149 -12.10 26.43 -6.36
N PRO A 150 -13.37 26.39 -6.79
CA PRO A 150 -14.47 27.04 -6.08
C PRO A 150 -14.82 26.29 -4.78
N VAL A 151 -14.56 26.92 -3.63
CA VAL A 151 -14.79 26.33 -2.30
C VAL A 151 -16.26 25.95 -2.07
N LEU A 152 -17.21 26.72 -2.63
CA LEU A 152 -18.65 26.42 -2.49
C LEU A 152 -19.02 25.07 -3.12
N LYS A 153 -18.53 24.78 -4.32
CA LYS A 153 -18.73 23.47 -4.97
C LYS A 153 -18.09 22.33 -4.18
N ILE A 154 -16.91 22.56 -3.60
CA ILE A 154 -16.28 21.55 -2.73
C ILE A 154 -17.15 21.30 -1.49
N LYS A 155 -17.76 22.33 -0.89
CA LYS A 155 -18.60 22.19 0.30
C LYS A 155 -19.89 21.40 0.06
N GLU A 156 -20.41 21.39 -1.17
CA GLU A 156 -21.59 20.61 -1.56
C GLU A 156 -21.31 19.10 -1.58
N GLU A 157 -20.03 18.70 -1.64
CA GLU A 157 -19.62 17.29 -1.67
C GLU A 157 -19.59 16.63 -0.29
N TRP A 158 -19.74 15.30 -0.30
CA TRP A 158 -19.57 14.45 0.88
C TRP A 158 -18.18 14.62 1.50
N GLU A 159 -18.09 14.51 2.83
CA GLU A 159 -16.82 14.77 3.55
C GLU A 159 -15.67 13.85 3.10
N ALA A 160 -15.98 12.58 2.83
CA ALA A 160 -15.00 11.62 2.30
C ALA A 160 -14.44 12.07 0.93
N VAL A 161 -15.30 12.61 0.06
CA VAL A 161 -14.94 13.12 -1.26
C VAL A 161 -14.13 14.42 -1.11
N ARG A 162 -14.54 15.35 -0.23
CA ARG A 162 -13.80 16.58 0.06
C ARG A 162 -12.34 16.33 0.44
N ARG A 163 -12.10 15.36 1.33
CA ARG A 163 -10.73 14.97 1.73
C ARG A 163 -9.92 14.47 0.52
N ARG A 164 -10.55 13.70 -0.37
CA ARG A 164 -9.91 13.14 -1.59
C ARG A 164 -9.65 14.19 -2.66
N ILE A 165 -10.56 15.16 -2.84
CA ILE A 165 -10.37 16.30 -3.73
C ILE A 165 -9.12 17.09 -3.31
N ILE A 166 -9.00 17.44 -2.03
CA ILE A 166 -7.85 18.20 -1.50
C ILE A 166 -6.56 17.40 -1.69
N MET A 167 -6.56 16.11 -1.33
CA MET A 167 -5.39 15.25 -1.55
C MET A 167 -5.02 15.14 -3.04
N SER A 168 -6.00 14.98 -3.94
CA SER A 168 -5.75 14.88 -5.37
C SER A 168 -5.15 16.16 -5.94
N ALA A 169 -5.58 17.34 -5.47
CA ALA A 169 -5.00 18.61 -5.88
C ALA A 169 -3.54 18.76 -5.41
N ILE A 170 -3.19 18.24 -4.22
CA ILE A 170 -1.81 18.28 -3.70
C ILE A 170 -0.89 17.28 -4.42
N GLU A 171 -1.43 16.15 -4.90
CA GLU A 171 -0.67 15.10 -5.58
C GLU A 171 -0.45 15.35 -7.09
N MET A 172 -1.08 16.38 -7.67
CA MET A 172 -0.91 16.80 -9.07
C MET A 172 0.43 17.50 -9.31
#